data_AF-A0A7R9Y5K6-F1
#
_entry.id   AF-A0A7R9Y5K6-F1
#
_cell.length_a   1.000
_cell.length_b   1.000
_cell.length_c   1.000
_cell.angle_alpha   90.00
_cell.angle_beta   90.00
_cell.angle_gamma   90.00
#
_symmetry.space_group_name_H-M   'P 1'
#
loop_
_entity.id
_entity.type
_entity.pdbx_description
1 polymer ?
#
loop_
_entity_poly.entity_id
_entity_poly.type
_entity_poly.pdbx_seq_one_letter_code
_entity_poly.pdbx_strand_id
1 'polypeptide(L)'
;RYAVGLPRGDERSSASWDGNKWNPGGGGAFVEPQQIVGGGDTPEALPELSNVSGTVYSSGEAHALLECWYCANQGFDLRAEPLLERVAAGALDGIPAIAVQGRSDLVTPPRTAWDLHRAWPEMQLRVVDGGHSMYSPRVMDGLCQATDEMLRHAPREVAGGL
;
A
#
# COMPACT_ATOMS: atom_id res chain seq x y z
N ARG A 1 34.17 -15.87 19.88
CA ARG A 1 34.71 -14.52 20.12
C ARG A 1 34.94 -13.86 18.78
N TYR A 2 33.99 -13.07 18.28
CA TYR A 2 34.23 -12.08 17.23
C TYR A 2 33.33 -10.89 17.54
N ALA A 3 33.98 -9.75 17.80
CA ALA A 3 33.34 -8.46 18.02
C ALA A 3 33.45 -7.67 16.72
N VAL A 4 32.32 -7.16 16.22
CA VAL A 4 32.28 -6.15 15.16
C VAL A 4 32.01 -4.83 15.87
N GLY A 5 33.04 -3.99 15.95
CA GLY A 5 32.93 -2.63 16.47
C GLY A 5 32.36 -1.70 15.39
N LEU A 6 31.34 -0.93 15.77
CA LEU A 6 30.91 0.27 15.06
C LEU A 6 31.15 1.49 15.99
N PRO A 7 31.33 2.71 15.44
CA PRO A 7 31.95 3.82 16.13
C PRO A 7 31.09 4.38 17.29
N ARG A 8 31.77 4.89 18.32
CA ARG A 8 31.18 5.76 19.34
C ARG A 8 30.91 7.14 18.73
N GLY A 9 29.65 7.41 18.45
CA GLY A 9 29.06 8.74 18.35
C GLY A 9 27.75 8.71 19.13
N ASP A 10 27.54 9.67 20.01
CA ASP A 10 26.35 9.80 20.84
C ASP A 10 25.08 10.01 19.99
N GLU A 11 23.94 9.64 20.58
CA GLU A 11 22.57 9.64 20.03
C GLU A 11 22.13 8.34 19.33
N ARG A 12 21.91 7.30 20.13
CA ARG A 12 21.02 6.18 19.73
C ARG A 12 19.58 6.70 19.63
N SER A 13 18.99 6.59 18.45
CA SER A 13 17.54 6.70 18.26
C SER A 13 16.83 5.68 19.16
N SER A 14 15.81 6.13 19.88
CA SER A 14 15.16 5.39 20.98
C SER A 14 13.92 4.59 20.53
N ALA A 15 13.83 4.28 19.22
CA ALA A 15 12.69 3.58 18.68
C ALA A 15 12.62 2.15 19.24
N SER A 16 11.45 1.80 19.81
CA SER A 16 11.23 0.51 20.47
C SER A 16 9.78 0.07 20.34
N TRP A 17 9.55 -1.24 20.47
CA TRP A 17 8.24 -1.87 20.39
C TRP A 17 7.93 -2.57 21.71
N ASP A 18 6.75 -2.32 22.28
CA ASP A 18 6.37 -2.77 23.63
C ASP A 18 5.44 -4.00 23.62
N GLY A 19 5.15 -4.56 22.44
CA GLY A 19 4.23 -5.69 22.28
C GLY A 19 2.80 -5.30 21.87
N ASN A 20 2.43 -4.02 21.91
CA ASN A 20 1.10 -3.55 21.50
C ASN A 20 1.14 -2.26 20.65
N LYS A 21 2.17 -1.42 20.84
CA LYS A 21 2.32 -0.14 20.14
C LYS A 21 3.78 0.11 19.77
N TRP A 22 3.99 0.68 18.59
CA TRP A 22 5.30 1.15 18.15
C TRP A 22 5.60 2.52 18.79
N ASN A 23 6.75 2.64 19.46
CA ASN A 23 7.23 3.91 19.99
C ASN A 23 8.42 4.39 19.14
N PRO A 24 8.28 5.47 18.35
CA PRO A 24 9.31 5.89 17.40
C PRO A 24 10.53 6.55 18.05
N GLY A 25 10.51 6.82 19.36
CA GLY A 25 11.69 7.27 20.09
C GLY A 25 12.27 8.61 19.64
N GLY A 26 11.72 9.71 20.16
CA GLY A 26 12.35 11.03 20.22
C GLY A 26 12.53 11.78 18.90
N GLY A 27 11.68 12.79 18.67
CA GLY A 27 12.12 14.05 18.05
C GLY A 27 11.90 14.28 16.55
N GLY A 28 10.80 13.81 15.96
CA GLY A 28 10.28 14.38 14.72
C GLY A 28 9.04 15.21 15.02
N ALA A 29 9.16 16.55 15.02
CA ALA A 29 8.02 17.43 15.22
C ALA A 29 6.97 17.14 14.14
N PHE A 30 5.76 16.78 14.57
CA PHE A 30 4.59 16.78 13.71
C PHE A 30 4.39 18.23 13.24
N VAL A 31 4.58 18.48 11.95
CA VAL A 31 4.32 19.81 11.39
C VAL A 31 2.81 19.94 11.27
N GLU A 32 2.23 20.84 12.07
CA GLU A 32 0.82 21.20 11.95
C GLU A 32 0.58 21.72 10.51
N PRO A 33 -0.47 21.25 9.80
CA PRO A 33 -0.73 21.61 8.39
C PRO A 33 -0.77 23.11 8.11
N GLN A 34 -1.04 23.89 9.16
CA GLN A 34 -1.23 25.33 9.14
C GLN A 34 0.09 26.12 8.99
N GLN A 35 1.23 25.46 9.16
CA GLN A 35 2.56 26.09 9.07
C GLN A 35 3.20 25.98 7.68
N ILE A 36 2.55 25.32 6.71
CA ILE A 36 2.93 25.32 5.28
C ILE A 36 2.20 26.45 4.53
N VAL A 37 1.92 27.57 5.19
CA VAL A 37 1.34 28.75 4.54
C VAL A 37 2.38 29.87 4.58
N GLY A 38 3.16 29.92 3.52
CA GLY A 38 4.21 30.91 3.34
C GLY A 38 4.60 31.06 1.87
N GLY A 39 3.73 31.71 1.10
CA GLY A 39 4.12 32.41 -0.13
C GLY A 39 3.39 31.99 -1.41
N GLY A 40 2.44 32.82 -1.82
CA GLY A 40 2.04 32.98 -3.23
C GLY A 40 1.02 31.98 -3.75
N ASP A 41 -0.13 32.53 -4.16
CA ASP A 41 -1.15 31.93 -5.00
C ASP A 41 -2.00 30.82 -4.36
N THR A 42 -3.20 31.24 -3.93
CA THR A 42 -4.35 30.34 -3.87
C THR A 42 -4.41 29.55 -5.18
N PRO A 43 -4.47 28.21 -5.16
CA PRO A 43 -4.81 27.48 -6.37
C PRO A 43 -6.27 27.83 -6.66
N GLU A 44 -6.45 28.79 -7.57
CA GLU A 44 -7.65 28.90 -8.36
C GLU A 44 -7.93 27.49 -8.91
N ALA A 45 -9.19 27.05 -8.74
CA ALA A 45 -9.70 25.70 -8.95
C ALA A 45 -8.82 24.76 -9.79
N LEU A 46 -8.63 23.52 -9.30
CA LEU A 46 -8.08 22.41 -10.10
C LEU A 46 -8.67 22.51 -11.51
N PRO A 47 -7.84 22.54 -12.58
CA PRO A 47 -8.35 22.72 -13.93
C PRO A 47 -9.41 21.65 -14.18
N GLU A 48 -10.58 22.07 -14.68
CA GLU A 48 -11.61 21.09 -15.02
C GLU A 48 -11.00 20.04 -15.96
N LEU A 49 -11.12 18.76 -15.57
CA LEU A 49 -10.63 17.61 -16.34
C LEU A 49 -11.26 17.53 -17.75
N SER A 50 -12.29 18.33 -18.02
CA SER A 50 -12.97 18.50 -19.30
C SER A 50 -12.08 19.12 -20.40
N ASN A 51 -10.99 19.81 -20.03
CA ASN A 51 -10.16 20.56 -20.97
C ASN A 51 -8.86 19.86 -21.37
N VAL A 52 -8.58 18.66 -20.83
CA VAL A 52 -7.32 17.94 -21.07
C VAL A 52 -7.48 16.94 -22.22
N SER A 53 -7.92 17.43 -23.37
CA SER A 53 -7.79 16.67 -24.61
C SER A 53 -6.40 16.93 -25.19
N GLY A 54 -5.39 16.15 -24.73
CA GLY A 54 -4.09 16.07 -25.41
C GLY A 54 -2.83 16.27 -24.56
N THR A 55 -2.92 16.52 -23.25
CA THR A 55 -1.72 16.61 -22.40
C THR A 55 -1.26 15.21 -21.99
N VAL A 56 -0.08 14.80 -22.47
CA VAL A 56 0.60 13.61 -21.98
C VAL A 56 1.23 13.94 -20.64
N TYR A 57 0.60 13.52 -19.55
CA TYR A 57 1.22 13.60 -18.22
C TYR A 57 2.42 12.66 -18.14
N SER A 58 3.50 13.12 -17.52
CA SER A 58 4.53 12.19 -17.04
C SER A 58 3.94 11.23 -16.01
N SER A 59 4.58 10.08 -15.83
CA SER A 59 4.15 9.11 -14.81
C SER A 59 4.09 9.72 -13.39
N GLY A 60 4.95 10.70 -13.09
CA GLY A 60 4.97 11.37 -11.79
C GLY A 60 3.79 12.32 -11.61
N GLU A 61 3.47 13.12 -12.63
CA GLU A 61 2.31 14.04 -12.59
C GLU A 61 0.99 13.29 -12.53
N ALA A 62 0.87 12.18 -13.28
CA ALA A 62 -0.31 11.33 -13.23
C ALA A 62 -0.52 10.72 -11.83
N HIS A 63 0.56 10.27 -11.19
CA HIS A 63 0.49 9.71 -9.83
C HIS A 63 0.09 10.77 -8.80
N ALA A 64 0.71 11.95 -8.85
CA ALA A 64 0.39 13.06 -7.96
C ALA A 64 -1.07 13.54 -8.10
N LEU A 65 -1.58 13.64 -9.33
CA LEU A 65 -2.99 14.00 -9.56
C LEU A 65 -3.95 12.96 -9.00
N LEU A 66 -3.64 11.67 -9.20
CA LEU A 66 -4.45 10.58 -8.65
C LEU A 66 -4.46 10.61 -7.11
N GLU A 67 -3.29 10.77 -6.49
CA GLU A 67 -3.15 10.90 -5.04
C GLU A 67 -3.93 12.10 -4.51
N CYS A 68 -3.73 13.29 -5.10
CA CYS A 68 -4.46 14.51 -4.74
C CYS A 68 -5.97 14.33 -4.86
N TRP A 69 -6.44 13.67 -5.93
CA TRP A 69 -7.86 13.39 -6.12
C TRP A 69 -8.40 12.51 -5.01
N TYR A 70 -7.74 11.40 -4.66
CA TYR A 70 -8.18 10.55 -3.57
C TYR A 70 -8.12 11.26 -2.21
N CYS A 71 -7.08 12.06 -1.94
CA CYS A 71 -6.99 12.85 -0.71
C CYS A 71 -8.13 13.87 -0.60
N ALA A 72 -8.42 14.60 -1.67
CA ALA A 72 -9.53 15.56 -1.70
C ALA A 72 -10.91 14.89 -1.55
N ASN A 73 -11.03 13.64 -2.01
CA ASN A 73 -12.26 12.84 -1.94
C ASN A 73 -12.26 11.81 -0.80
N GLN A 74 -11.49 12.06 0.27
CA GLN A 74 -11.47 11.26 1.50
C GLN A 74 -11.17 9.76 1.31
N GLY A 75 -10.43 9.38 0.27
CA GLY A 75 -9.99 8.00 0.04
C GLY A 75 -11.15 7.00 0.03
N PHE A 76 -12.22 7.33 -0.72
CA PHE A 76 -13.49 6.59 -0.81
C PHE A 76 -14.41 6.64 0.43
N ASP A 77 -14.08 7.43 1.45
CA ASP A 77 -14.83 7.56 2.70
C ASP A 77 -15.34 6.22 3.25
N LEU A 78 -14.42 5.31 3.55
CA LEU A 78 -14.70 3.97 4.09
C LEU A 78 -15.27 3.98 5.52
N ARG A 79 -15.65 5.16 6.06
CA ARG A 79 -16.20 5.31 7.41
C ARG A 79 -17.69 4.95 7.47
N ALA A 80 -18.41 5.08 6.35
CA ALA A 80 -19.83 4.74 6.27
C ALA A 80 -20.06 3.22 6.34
N GLU A 81 -19.19 2.44 5.69
CA GLU A 81 -19.15 0.97 5.77
C GLU A 81 -17.69 0.48 5.68
N PRO A 82 -17.11 0.00 6.79
CA PRO A 82 -15.74 -0.51 6.79
C PRO A 82 -15.57 -1.65 5.78
N LEU A 83 -14.55 -1.54 4.91
CA LEU A 83 -14.28 -2.51 3.82
C LEU A 83 -14.28 -3.97 4.31
N LEU A 84 -13.67 -4.24 5.46
CA LEU A 84 -13.58 -5.59 6.02
C LEU A 84 -14.94 -6.16 6.42
N GLU A 85 -15.91 -5.33 6.82
CA GLU A 85 -17.26 -5.78 7.14
C GLU A 85 -18.01 -6.21 5.87
N ARG A 86 -17.86 -5.45 4.78
CA ARG A 86 -18.45 -5.81 3.47
C ARG A 86 -17.86 -7.11 2.95
N VAL A 87 -16.55 -7.28 3.08
CA VAL A 87 -15.86 -8.51 2.69
C VAL A 87 -16.33 -9.69 3.55
N ALA A 88 -16.41 -9.51 4.87
CA ALA A 88 -16.93 -10.54 5.79
C ALA A 88 -18.41 -10.88 5.55
N ALA A 89 -19.19 -9.95 4.98
CA ALA A 89 -20.57 -10.15 4.55
C ALA A 89 -20.70 -10.85 3.19
N GLY A 90 -19.59 -11.29 2.58
CA GLY A 90 -19.57 -12.07 1.35
C GLY A 90 -19.49 -11.25 0.06
N ALA A 91 -19.11 -9.97 0.13
CA ALA A 91 -19.02 -9.11 -1.07
C ALA A 91 -18.01 -9.62 -2.12
N LEU A 92 -17.10 -10.52 -1.75
CA LEU A 92 -16.07 -11.09 -2.63
C LEU A 92 -16.18 -12.62 -2.77
N ASP A 93 -17.29 -13.23 -2.36
CA ASP A 93 -17.49 -14.67 -2.42
C ASP A 93 -17.42 -15.18 -3.88
N GLY A 94 -16.73 -16.29 -4.09
CA GLY A 94 -16.57 -16.90 -5.40
C GLY A 94 -15.56 -16.21 -6.33
N ILE A 95 -14.91 -15.14 -5.87
CA ILE A 95 -13.80 -14.51 -6.60
C ILE A 95 -12.49 -15.18 -6.18
N PRO A 96 -11.74 -15.83 -7.10
CA PRO A 96 -10.44 -16.39 -6.77
C PRO A 96 -9.44 -15.28 -6.43
N ALA A 97 -8.75 -15.39 -5.29
CA ALA A 97 -7.77 -14.39 -4.87
C ALA A 97 -6.52 -14.99 -4.21
N ILE A 98 -5.37 -14.41 -4.52
CA ILE A 98 -4.07 -14.72 -3.91
C ILE A 98 -3.39 -13.38 -3.58
N ALA A 99 -3.13 -13.14 -2.31
CA ALA A 99 -2.37 -12.00 -1.82
C ALA A 99 -0.92 -12.40 -1.52
N VAL A 100 0.05 -11.64 -2.03
CA VAL A 100 1.49 -11.81 -1.76
C VAL A 100 1.95 -10.62 -0.94
N GLN A 101 2.37 -10.86 0.30
CA GLN A 101 2.69 -9.82 1.28
C GLN A 101 4.15 -9.90 1.71
N GLY A 102 4.88 -8.79 1.60
CA GLY A 102 6.22 -8.66 2.18
C GLY A 102 6.16 -8.64 3.72
N ARG A 103 6.94 -9.51 4.38
CA ARG A 103 6.98 -9.62 5.85
C ARG A 103 7.44 -8.33 6.54
N SER A 104 8.28 -7.55 5.88
CA SER A 104 8.86 -6.31 6.41
C SER A 104 8.31 -5.07 5.71
N ASP A 105 7.09 -5.14 5.17
CA ASP A 105 6.40 -4.00 4.59
C ASP A 105 6.01 -2.99 5.68
N LEU A 106 6.50 -1.76 5.53
CA LEU A 106 6.25 -0.64 6.46
C LEU A 106 5.15 0.31 5.97
N VAL A 107 4.77 0.23 4.69
CA VAL A 107 3.71 1.06 4.09
C VAL A 107 2.36 0.39 4.30
N THR A 108 2.28 -0.91 4.00
CA THR A 108 1.12 -1.76 4.23
C THR A 108 1.50 -2.93 5.12
N PRO A 109 1.47 -2.78 6.46
CA PRO A 109 1.95 -3.79 7.39
C PRO A 109 1.22 -5.13 7.23
N PRO A 110 1.89 -6.30 7.37
CA PRO A 110 1.28 -7.61 7.17
C PRO A 110 -0.02 -7.89 7.94
N ARG A 111 -0.25 -7.18 9.04
CA ARG A 111 -1.48 -7.24 9.82
C ARG A 111 -2.73 -6.92 8.97
N THR A 112 -2.65 -5.98 8.04
CA THR A 112 -3.81 -5.61 7.20
C THR A 112 -4.17 -6.72 6.22
N ALA A 113 -3.16 -7.34 5.60
CA ALA A 113 -3.35 -8.50 4.73
C ALA A 113 -3.91 -9.71 5.50
N TRP A 114 -3.47 -9.90 6.76
CA TRP A 114 -4.02 -10.92 7.65
C TRP A 114 -5.48 -10.67 8.03
N ASP A 115 -5.82 -9.43 8.41
CA ASP A 115 -7.19 -9.05 8.75
C ASP A 115 -8.13 -9.25 7.53
N LEU A 116 -7.66 -8.94 6.31
CA LEU A 116 -8.39 -9.22 5.08
C LEU A 116 -8.59 -10.73 4.84
N HIS A 117 -7.55 -11.54 5.00
CA HIS A 117 -7.66 -13.00 4.88
C HIS A 117 -8.65 -13.61 5.88
N ARG A 118 -8.74 -13.06 7.08
CA ARG A 118 -9.74 -13.49 8.07
C ARG A 118 -11.17 -13.13 7.67
N ALA A 119 -11.36 -11.97 7.05
CA ALA A 119 -12.66 -11.55 6.52
C ALA A 119 -13.02 -12.28 5.21
N TRP A 120 -12.01 -12.73 4.45
CA TRP A 120 -12.15 -13.42 3.17
C TRP A 120 -11.39 -14.76 3.15
N PRO A 121 -11.95 -15.83 3.75
CA PRO A 121 -11.23 -17.10 3.92
C PRO A 121 -10.85 -17.80 2.61
N GLU A 122 -11.56 -17.52 1.51
CA GLU A 122 -11.27 -18.06 0.17
C GLU A 122 -10.00 -17.46 -0.45
N MET A 123 -9.60 -16.25 -0.04
CA MET A 123 -8.35 -15.64 -0.48
C MET A 123 -7.15 -16.37 0.13
N GLN A 124 -6.17 -16.76 -0.67
CA GLN A 124 -4.90 -17.27 -0.17
C GLN A 124 -3.99 -16.12 0.24
N LEU A 125 -3.31 -16.22 1.39
CA LEU A 125 -2.29 -15.25 1.82
C LEU A 125 -0.91 -15.89 1.84
N ARG A 126 0.05 -15.32 1.10
CA ARG A 126 1.45 -15.74 1.03
C ARG A 126 2.34 -14.66 1.61
N VAL A 127 2.91 -14.90 2.79
CA VAL A 127 3.87 -13.99 3.40
C VAL A 127 5.28 -14.40 3.00
N VAL A 128 6.03 -13.47 2.39
CA VAL A 128 7.37 -13.71 1.84
C VAL A 128 8.40 -12.72 2.40
N ASP A 129 9.68 -13.06 2.30
CA ASP A 129 10.75 -12.13 2.69
C ASP A 129 10.82 -10.94 1.72
N GLY A 130 10.46 -9.74 2.20
CA GLY A 130 10.46 -8.54 1.38
C GLY A 130 9.82 -7.36 2.09
N GLY A 131 9.93 -6.18 1.49
CA GLY A 131 9.25 -4.96 1.92
C GLY A 131 8.03 -4.66 1.04
N HIS A 132 7.68 -3.38 0.94
CA HIS A 132 6.55 -2.91 0.15
C HIS A 132 6.74 -3.07 -1.37
N SER A 133 7.98 -3.01 -1.85
CA SER A 133 8.26 -2.99 -3.28
C SER A 133 7.94 -4.34 -3.93
N MET A 134 7.09 -4.31 -4.97
CA MET A 134 6.81 -5.46 -5.83
C MET A 134 8.08 -6.01 -6.50
N TYR A 135 9.11 -5.19 -6.68
CA TYR A 135 10.39 -5.57 -7.29
C TYR A 135 11.33 -6.29 -6.33
N SER A 136 10.94 -6.46 -5.06
CA SER A 136 11.69 -7.31 -4.13
C SER A 136 11.73 -8.74 -4.67
N PRO A 137 12.90 -9.42 -4.73
CA PRO A 137 13.02 -10.69 -5.45
C PRO A 137 11.98 -11.76 -5.09
N ARG A 138 11.66 -11.92 -3.79
CA ARG A 138 10.68 -12.91 -3.33
C ARG A 138 9.23 -12.46 -3.53
N VAL A 139 8.96 -11.15 -3.47
CA VAL A 139 7.63 -10.61 -3.76
C VAL A 139 7.33 -10.81 -5.24
N MET A 140 8.26 -10.44 -6.12
CA MET A 140 8.15 -10.66 -7.56
C MET A 140 7.95 -12.14 -7.90
N ASP A 141 8.78 -13.04 -7.35
CA ASP A 141 8.63 -14.49 -7.55
C ASP A 141 7.25 -15.00 -7.09
N GLY A 142 6.79 -14.57 -5.91
CA GLY A 142 5.46 -14.91 -5.42
C GLY A 142 4.33 -14.37 -6.29
N LEU A 143 4.48 -13.17 -6.85
CA LEU A 143 3.51 -12.58 -7.77
C LEU A 143 3.46 -13.34 -9.10
N CYS A 144 4.61 -13.68 -9.70
CA CYS A 144 4.66 -14.50 -10.92
C CYS A 144 3.98 -15.86 -10.73
N GLN A 145 4.28 -16.54 -9.62
CA GLN A 145 3.63 -17.81 -9.27
C GLN A 145 2.12 -17.61 -9.11
N ALA A 146 1.68 -16.58 -8.37
CA ALA A 146 0.26 -16.30 -8.19
C ALA A 146 -0.46 -16.07 -9.53
N THR A 147 0.15 -15.33 -10.46
CA THR A 147 -0.43 -15.11 -11.80
C THR A 147 -0.51 -16.39 -12.63
N ASP A 148 0.52 -17.24 -12.58
CA ASP A 148 0.51 -18.55 -13.26
C ASP A 148 -0.58 -19.47 -12.70
N GLU A 149 -0.86 -19.38 -11.41
CA GLU A 149 -1.94 -20.13 -10.77
C GLU A 149 -3.32 -19.60 -11.15
N MET A 150 -3.48 -18.27 -11.21
CA MET A 150 -4.75 -17.64 -11.62
C MET A 150 -5.12 -17.95 -13.07
N LEU A 151 -4.15 -18.17 -13.95
CA LEU A 151 -4.43 -18.62 -15.32
C LEU A 151 -5.22 -19.94 -15.35
N ARG A 152 -5.08 -20.80 -14.34
CA ARG A 152 -5.89 -22.04 -14.25
C ARG A 152 -7.34 -21.79 -13.83
N HIS A 153 -7.62 -20.63 -13.23
CA HIS A 153 -8.97 -20.19 -12.85
C HIS A 153 -9.65 -19.35 -13.94
N ALA A 154 -8.91 -18.92 -14.97
CA ALA A 154 -9.47 -18.15 -16.08
C ALA A 154 -10.39 -19.02 -16.94
N PRO A 155 -11.54 -18.49 -17.40
CA PRO A 155 -12.39 -19.18 -18.36
C PRO A 155 -11.61 -19.49 -19.65
N ARG A 156 -11.75 -20.72 -20.16
CA ARG A 156 -10.93 -21.31 -21.24
C ARG A 156 -10.96 -20.55 -22.58
N GLU A 157 -11.79 -19.54 -22.73
CA GLU A 157 -11.91 -18.74 -23.97
C GLU A 157 -10.65 -17.91 -24.28
N VAL A 158 -9.81 -17.60 -23.28
CA VAL A 158 -8.55 -16.84 -23.47
C VAL A 158 -7.38 -17.74 -23.89
N ALA A 159 -7.47 -19.06 -23.74
CA ALA A 159 -6.35 -19.99 -23.96
C ALA A 159 -6.24 -20.54 -25.40
N GLY A 160 -7.12 -20.14 -26.31
CA GLY A 160 -7.20 -20.70 -27.68
C GLY A 160 -6.65 -19.80 -28.80
N GLY A 161 -5.99 -18.67 -28.49
CA GLY A 161 -5.69 -17.61 -29.45
C GLY A 161 -4.23 -17.20 -29.58
N LEU A 162 -3.27 -18.09 -29.33
CA LEU A 162 -1.85 -17.88 -29.62
C LEU A 162 -1.27 -19.03 -30.44
#